data_AF-A0A8D0G0V6-F1
#
_entry.id   AF-A0A8D0G0V6-F1
#
_cell.length_a   1.000
_cell.length_b   1.000
_cell.length_c   1.000
_cell.angle_alpha   90.00
_cell.angle_beta   90.00
_cell.angle_gamma   90.00
#
_symmetry.space_group_name_H-M   'P 1'
#
loop_
_entity.id
_entity.type
_entity.pdbx_description
1 polymer ?
#
loop_
_entity_poly.entity_id
_entity_poly.type
_entity_poly.pdbx_seq_one_letter_code
_entity_poly.pdbx_strand_id
1 'polypeptide(L)'
;WPPVDQLGSADKESEPKRKKTASSDVSKPQSAPKDLDYLVPKAGFFCQICSLFYADETSVKNHCKTLLHQQKMEKFMAQQKEEDNDGEEQSSR
;
A
#
# COMPACT_ATOMS: atom_id res chain seq x y z
N TRP A 1 -4.73 8.89 33.73
CA TRP A 1 -3.87 7.78 34.21
C TRP A 1 -4.67 6.90 35.16
N PRO A 2 -4.49 5.56 35.20
CA PRO A 2 -3.33 4.91 35.82
C PRO A 2 -2.75 3.76 34.92
N PRO A 3 -1.68 3.01 35.29
CA PRO A 3 -0.37 3.39 34.81
C PRO A 3 0.60 2.28 34.32
N VAL A 4 1.79 2.76 33.95
CA VAL A 4 3.12 2.13 33.94
C VAL A 4 3.52 1.16 32.82
N ASP A 5 4.56 1.62 32.09
CA ASP A 5 5.84 0.95 31.89
C ASP A 5 5.87 -0.44 31.24
N GLN A 6 6.51 -0.54 30.08
CA GLN A 6 7.89 -1.04 30.08
C GLN A 6 8.64 -0.81 28.76
N LEU A 7 9.70 -0.03 28.90
CA LEU A 7 10.89 0.03 28.08
C LEU A 7 11.58 -1.35 28.04
N GLY A 8 12.02 -1.78 26.87
CA GLY A 8 12.83 -2.99 26.70
C GLY A 8 13.62 -2.97 25.40
N SER A 9 14.70 -2.19 25.38
CA SER A 9 15.78 -2.28 24.38
C SER A 9 16.47 -3.65 24.45
N ALA A 10 16.72 -4.26 23.30
CA ALA A 10 17.88 -5.12 23.11
C ALA A 10 18.25 -5.15 21.62
N ASP A 11 19.24 -4.33 21.29
CA ASP A 11 20.05 -4.45 20.09
C ASP A 11 20.75 -5.82 20.07
N LYS A 12 20.72 -6.49 18.91
CA LYS A 12 21.73 -7.48 18.52
C LYS A 12 22.02 -7.35 17.03
N GLU A 13 23.01 -6.52 16.74
CA GLU A 13 23.87 -6.61 15.57
C GLU A 13 24.40 -8.04 15.34
N SER A 14 24.28 -8.57 14.11
CA SER A 14 25.16 -9.62 13.57
C SER A 14 25.15 -9.61 12.03
N GLU A 15 26.16 -8.99 11.41
CA GLU A 15 26.61 -9.25 10.03
C GLU A 15 27.94 -10.06 10.11
N PRO A 16 28.56 -10.60 9.03
CA PRO A 16 28.08 -10.98 7.70
C PRO A 16 28.53 -12.43 7.32
N LYS A 17 27.84 -13.11 6.39
CA LYS A 17 28.46 -14.26 5.68
C LYS A 17 27.96 -14.43 4.25
N ARG A 18 28.69 -13.79 3.33
CA ARG A 18 28.65 -14.04 1.88
C ARG A 18 28.75 -15.54 1.58
N LYS A 19 27.79 -16.07 0.82
CA LYS A 19 28.06 -17.12 -0.15
C LYS A 19 27.12 -16.97 -1.34
N LYS A 20 27.74 -16.75 -2.49
CA LYS A 20 27.15 -16.60 -3.81
C LYS A 20 26.96 -18.00 -4.39
N THR A 21 25.75 -18.36 -4.77
CA THR A 21 25.48 -19.41 -5.76
C THR A 21 24.22 -19.01 -6.52
N ALA A 22 24.42 -18.68 -7.80
CA ALA A 22 23.36 -18.59 -8.78
C ALA A 22 22.77 -19.99 -9.00
N SER A 23 21.44 -20.11 -9.02
CA SER A 23 20.75 -21.07 -9.91
C SER A 23 19.25 -20.81 -9.91
N SER A 24 18.75 -20.45 -11.08
CA SER A 24 17.50 -20.87 -11.71
C SER A 24 16.22 -21.05 -10.87
N ASP A 25 15.22 -20.23 -11.21
CA ASP A 25 13.84 -20.60 -11.55
C ASP A 25 13.08 -21.54 -10.59
N VAL A 26 12.13 -20.98 -9.83
CA VAL A 26 10.73 -21.46 -9.85
C VAL A 26 9.86 -20.47 -9.07
N SER A 27 8.84 -19.97 -9.75
CA SER A 27 7.74 -19.20 -9.20
C SER A 27 7.11 -19.93 -8.01
N LYS A 28 7.29 -19.39 -6.81
CA LYS A 28 6.56 -19.83 -5.63
C LYS A 28 5.81 -18.63 -5.08
N PRO A 29 4.46 -18.61 -5.09
CA PRO A 29 3.74 -17.60 -4.32
C PRO A 29 4.22 -17.77 -2.88
N GLN A 30 4.84 -16.71 -2.34
CA GLN A 30 5.15 -16.63 -0.92
C GLN A 30 3.84 -16.92 -0.20
N SER A 31 3.76 -18.11 0.41
CA SER A 31 2.59 -18.53 1.18
C SER A 31 2.29 -17.41 2.16
N ALA A 32 1.11 -16.81 2.04
CA ALA A 32 0.62 -15.86 3.01
C ALA A 32 0.85 -16.45 4.42
N PRO A 33 1.28 -15.63 5.40
CA PRO A 33 1.43 -16.12 6.76
C PRO A 33 0.11 -16.77 7.18
N LYS A 34 0.20 -17.96 7.77
CA LYS A 34 -0.95 -18.81 8.16
C LYS A 34 -1.95 -18.11 9.09
N ASP A 35 -1.52 -16.99 9.67
CA ASP A 35 -2.33 -16.07 10.47
C ASP A 35 -3.19 -15.11 9.61
N LEU A 36 -3.28 -15.27 8.29
CA LEU A 36 -4.18 -14.45 7.46
C LEU A 36 -5.20 -15.30 6.69
N ASP A 37 -5.16 -16.62 6.84
CA ASP A 37 -6.06 -17.57 6.16
C ASP A 37 -7.53 -17.44 6.63
N TYR A 38 -7.78 -16.68 7.71
CA TYR A 38 -9.13 -16.33 8.18
C TYR A 38 -9.65 -14.99 7.63
N LEU A 39 -8.84 -14.24 6.88
CA LEU A 39 -9.29 -13.00 6.26
C LEU A 39 -10.04 -13.30 4.98
N VAL A 40 -11.32 -12.95 4.95
CA VAL A 40 -12.15 -13.06 3.75
C VAL A 40 -12.08 -11.74 2.99
N PRO A 41 -11.54 -11.72 1.75
CA PRO A 41 -11.55 -10.52 0.93
C PRO A 41 -12.99 -10.09 0.64
N LYS A 42 -13.31 -8.84 0.94
CA LYS A 42 -14.61 -8.26 0.63
C LYS A 42 -14.53 -7.49 -0.67
N ALA A 43 -15.32 -7.91 -1.67
CA ALA A 43 -15.49 -7.16 -2.90
C ALA A 43 -16.22 -5.84 -2.63
N GLY A 44 -15.83 -4.78 -3.33
CA GLY A 44 -16.45 -3.47 -3.24
C GLY A 44 -15.75 -2.46 -4.15
N PHE A 45 -16.02 -1.18 -3.92
CA PHE A 45 -15.56 -0.06 -4.74
C PHE A 45 -14.54 0.76 -3.97
N PHE A 46 -13.45 1.13 -4.62
CA PHE A 46 -12.40 1.94 -4.01
C PHE A 46 -12.26 3.27 -4.75
N CYS A 47 -12.28 4.38 -4.00
CA CYS A 47 -11.98 5.70 -4.55
C CYS A 47 -10.50 5.99 -4.34
N GLN A 48 -9.72 6.09 -5.42
CA GLN A 48 -8.28 6.37 -5.34
C GLN A 48 -7.97 7.79 -4.82
N ILE A 49 -8.74 8.78 -5.27
CA ILE A 49 -8.60 10.20 -4.88
C ILE A 49 -8.77 10.38 -3.37
N CYS A 50 -9.75 9.68 -2.79
CA CYS A 50 -10.05 9.77 -1.36
C CYS A 50 -9.37 8.66 -0.54
N SER A 51 -8.82 7.64 -1.19
CA SER A 51 -8.31 6.41 -0.58
C SER A 51 -9.31 5.75 0.39
N LEU A 52 -10.58 5.66 -0.03
CA LEU A 52 -11.67 5.10 0.76
C LEU A 52 -12.34 3.92 0.06
N PHE A 53 -12.72 2.90 0.83
CA PHE A 53 -13.44 1.72 0.36
C PHE A 53 -14.94 1.81 0.69
N TYR A 54 -15.78 1.40 -0.26
CA TYR A 54 -17.23 1.36 -0.18
C TYR A 54 -17.74 -0.05 -0.51
N ALA A 55 -18.68 -0.56 0.27
CA ALA A 55 -19.19 -1.92 0.12
C ALA A 55 -20.13 -2.10 -1.08
N ASP A 56 -20.77 -1.03 -1.55
CA ASP A 56 -21.79 -1.07 -2.59
C ASP A 56 -21.72 0.13 -3.55
N GLU A 57 -22.35 -0.03 -4.71
CA GLU A 57 -22.29 0.95 -5.80
C GLU A 57 -23.03 2.25 -5.46
N THR A 58 -24.12 2.16 -4.70
CA THR A 58 -24.91 3.34 -4.28
C THR A 58 -24.08 4.23 -3.36
N SER A 59 -23.35 3.62 -2.42
CA SER A 59 -22.52 4.35 -1.49
C SER A 59 -21.37 5.07 -2.18
N VAL A 60 -20.71 4.45 -3.16
CA VAL A 60 -19.67 5.15 -3.95
C VAL A 60 -20.26 6.21 -4.87
N LYS A 61 -21.44 5.99 -5.47
CA LYS A 61 -22.15 7.02 -6.26
C LYS A 61 -22.49 8.24 -5.43
N ASN A 62 -22.95 8.05 -4.20
CA ASN A 62 -23.23 9.14 -3.29
C ASN A 62 -21.95 9.85 -2.85
N HIS A 63 -20.88 9.09 -2.59
CA HIS A 63 -19.56 9.65 -2.31
C HIS A 63 -19.05 10.57 -3.43
N CYS A 64 -19.13 10.15 -4.69
CA CYS A 64 -18.65 10.93 -5.83
C CYS A 64 -19.43 12.24 -6.04
N LYS A 65 -20.66 12.33 -5.54
CA LYS A 65 -21.49 13.54 -5.59
C LYS A 65 -21.17 14.55 -4.49
N THR A 66 -20.33 14.19 -3.51
CA THR A 66 -19.97 15.10 -2.41
C THR A 66 -19.05 16.21 -2.89
N LEU A 67 -19.21 17.41 -2.32
CA LEU A 67 -18.32 18.54 -2.59
C LEU A 67 -16.86 18.22 -2.25
N LEU A 68 -16.62 17.46 -1.18
CA LEU A 68 -15.27 17.05 -0.78
C LEU A 68 -14.59 16.21 -1.85
N HIS A 69 -15.32 15.26 -2.45
CA HIS A 69 -14.79 14.45 -3.55
C HIS A 69 -14.44 15.33 -4.75
N GLN A 70 -15.31 16.26 -5.12
CA GLN A 70 -15.08 17.20 -6.24
C GLN A 70 -13.84 18.07 -6.00
N GLN A 71 -13.70 18.65 -4.80
CA GLN A 71 -12.53 19.46 -4.44
C GLN A 71 -11.21 18.67 -4.45
N LYS A 72 -11.26 17.41 -4.00
CA LYS A 72 -10.07 16.55 -4.04
C LYS A 72 -9.75 16.09 -5.46
N MET A 73 -10.77 15.83 -6.29
CA MET A 73 -10.62 15.45 -7.69
C MET A 73 -9.85 16.51 -8.47
N GLU A 74 -10.23 17.79 -8.34
CA GLU A 74 -9.54 18.88 -9.05
C GLU A 74 -8.04 18.94 -8.71
N LYS A 75 -7.70 18.82 -7.42
CA LYS A 75 -6.31 18.81 -6.95
C LYS A 75 -5.56 17.57 -7.40
N PHE A 76 -6.20 16.41 -7.35
CA PHE A 76 -5.63 15.14 -7.76
C PHE A 76 -5.27 15.16 -9.25
N MET A 77 -6.16 15.68 -10.10
CA MET A 77 -5.89 15.84 -11.54
C MET A 77 -4.77 16.85 -11.83
N ALA A 78 -4.65 17.91 -11.04
CA ALA A 78 -3.55 18.86 -11.17
C ALA A 78 -2.20 18.22 -10.81
N GLN A 79 -2.15 17.42 -9.74
CA GLN A 79 -0.95 16.75 -9.23
C GLN A 79 -0.47 15.63 -10.18
N GLN A 80 -1.37 14.83 -10.74
CA GLN A 80 -1.01 13.71 -11.63
C GLN A 80 -0.26 14.16 -12.90
N LYS A 81 -0.41 15.42 -13.32
CA LYS A 81 0.29 15.96 -14.49
C LYS A 81 1.79 16.12 -14.26
N GLU A 82 2.24 16.23 -13.02
CA GLU A 82 3.67 16.41 -12.69
C GLU A 82 4.39 15.08 -12.51
N GLU A 83 3.71 14.03 -12.01
CA GLU A 83 4.30 12.71 -11.76
C GLU A 83 4.53 11.89 -13.04
N ASP A 84 3.77 12.14 -14.12
CA ASP A 84 3.93 11.45 -15.41
C ASP A 84 5.18 11.93 -16.19
N ASN A 85 5.78 13.07 -15.81
CA ASN A 85 6.94 13.65 -16.51
C ASN A 85 8.31 13.18 -15.96
N ASP A 86 8.35 12.57 -14.78
CA ASP A 86 9.61 12.20 -14.08
C ASP A 86 10.03 10.73 -14.34
N GLY A 87 9.24 9.96 -15.09
CA GLY A 87 9.45 8.52 -15.31
C GLY A 87 10.39 8.11 -16.45
N GLU A 88 10.86 9.04 -17.29
CA GLU A 88 11.64 8.71 -18.49
C GLU A 88 13.19 8.74 -18.31
N GLU A 89 13.72 9.18 -17.17
CA GLU A 89 15.18 9.37 -16.98
C GLU A 89 15.86 8.33 -16.06
N GLN A 90 15.45 7.05 -16.06
CA GLN A 90 16.23 6.01 -15.36
C GLN A 90 16.57 4.77 -16.20
N SER A 91 16.15 4.70 -17.47
CA SER A 91 16.50 3.59 -18.38
C SER A 91 17.67 3.96 -19.30
N SER A 92 18.81 4.33 -18.73
CA SER A 92 20.09 4.45 -19.47
C SER A 92 21.28 4.33 -18.52
N ARG A 93 21.53 3.13 -17.99
CA ARG A 93 22.85 2.73 -17.48
C ARG A 93 23.09 1.26 -17.75
#